data_AF-S0L5G7-F1
#
_entry.id   AF-S0L5G7-F1
#
_cell.length_a   1.000
_cell.length_b   1.000
_cell.length_c   1.000
_cell.angle_alpha   90.00
_cell.angle_beta   90.00
_cell.angle_gamma   90.00
#
_symmetry.space_group_name_H-M   'P 1'
#
loop_
_entity.id
_entity.type
_entity.pdbx_description
1 polymer ?
#
loop_
_entity_poly.entity_id
_entity_poly.type
_entity_poly.pdbx_seq_one_letter_code
_entity_poly.pdbx_strand_id
1 'polypeptide(L)'
;MNQTSSESIIQFVTYLSPACRMRMKDDLQGILNIHHLAQHNTQTILKHHRFAFTLKRIMHYRIFQYRNVCNKELIVKVQYSRHLFREEIQINAWYDFHDVDLTFLEMLLESIQTLPLTPSSYLDYAS
;
A
#
# COMPACT_ATOMS: atom_id res chain seq x y z
N MET A 1 16.53 4.92 11.78
CA MET A 1 16.30 3.48 11.58
C MET A 1 15.81 3.30 10.15
N ASN A 2 16.61 2.57 9.38
CA ASN A 2 16.45 1.99 8.04
C ASN A 2 15.66 2.78 6.99
N GLN A 3 16.38 3.65 6.28
CA GLN A 3 16.01 4.08 4.94
C GLN A 3 16.07 2.85 4.03
N THR A 4 14.92 2.26 3.70
CA THR A 4 14.79 1.44 2.50
C THR A 4 15.05 2.34 1.31
N SER A 5 16.29 2.32 0.80
CA SER A 5 16.79 3.20 -0.26
C SER A 5 15.93 3.09 -1.51
N SER A 6 15.80 4.17 -2.28
CA SER A 6 15.15 4.18 -3.60
C SER A 6 15.65 3.06 -4.53
N GLU A 7 16.92 2.70 -4.41
CA GLU A 7 17.53 1.57 -5.11
C GLU A 7 16.85 0.22 -4.79
N SER A 8 16.45 -0.01 -3.53
CA SER A 8 15.79 -1.24 -3.09
C SER A 8 14.38 -1.38 -3.69
N ILE A 9 13.68 -0.26 -3.87
CA ILE A 9 12.36 -0.19 -4.51
C ILE A 9 12.47 -0.55 -6.00
N ILE A 10 13.42 0.06 -6.71
CA ILE A 10 13.64 -0.18 -8.14
C ILE A 10 14.02 -1.64 -8.38
N GLN A 11 14.92 -2.19 -7.55
CA GLN A 11 15.27 -3.62 -7.62
C GLN A 11 14.05 -4.50 -7.37
N PHE A 12 13.26 -4.21 -6.33
CA PHE A 12 12.06 -4.99 -6.02
C PHE A 12 11.09 -5.04 -7.21
N VAL A 13 10.77 -3.89 -7.80
CA VAL A 13 9.84 -3.76 -8.94
C VAL A 13 10.36 -4.45 -10.20
N THR A 14 11.66 -4.35 -10.46
CA THR A 14 12.31 -5.01 -11.61
C THR A 14 12.14 -6.53 -11.56
N TYR A 15 12.22 -7.10 -10.37
CA TYR A 15 12.09 -8.53 -10.11
C TYR A 15 10.63 -9.00 -9.90
N LEU A 16 9.63 -8.11 -10.02
CA LEU A 16 8.23 -8.51 -10.04
C LEU A 16 7.83 -8.96 -11.45
N SER A 17 7.07 -10.06 -11.52
CA SER A 17 6.43 -10.48 -12.76
C SER A 17 5.43 -9.41 -13.24
N PRO A 18 5.21 -9.26 -14.56
CA PRO A 18 4.30 -8.24 -15.10
C PRO A 18 2.89 -8.31 -14.50
N ALA A 19 2.35 -9.52 -14.31
CA ALA A 19 1.05 -9.73 -13.69
C ALA A 19 1.02 -9.32 -12.21
N CYS A 20 2.11 -9.59 -11.47
CA CYS A 20 2.23 -9.14 -10.07
C CYS A 20 2.33 -7.61 -10.00
N ARG A 21 3.10 -7.02 -10.91
CA ARG A 21 3.30 -5.57 -11.00
C ARG A 21 2.00 -4.82 -11.31
N MET A 22 1.16 -5.34 -12.22
CA MET A 22 -0.16 -4.75 -12.51
C MET A 22 -1.12 -4.85 -11.32
N ARG A 23 -1.24 -6.04 -10.70
CA ARG A 23 -2.10 -6.20 -9.50
C ARG A 23 -1.66 -5.27 -8.38
N MET A 24 -0.36 -5.22 -8.13
CA MET A 24 0.24 -4.37 -7.11
C MET A 24 -0.01 -2.88 -7.39
N LYS A 25 0.08 -2.45 -8.65
CA LYS A 25 -0.27 -1.08 -9.05
C LYS A 25 -1.72 -0.76 -8.68
N ASP A 26 -2.66 -1.59 -9.10
CA ASP A 26 -4.09 -1.36 -8.89
C ASP A 26 -4.45 -1.35 -7.40
N ASP A 27 -3.90 -2.30 -6.65
CA ASP A 27 -4.09 -2.40 -5.20
C ASP A 27 -3.49 -1.20 -4.46
N LEU A 28 -2.23 -0.82 -4.73
CA LEU A 28 -1.61 0.34 -4.10
C LEU A 28 -2.33 1.65 -4.45
N GLN A 29 -2.73 1.81 -5.71
CA GLN A 29 -3.49 2.98 -6.14
C GLN A 29 -4.83 3.06 -5.40
N GLY A 30 -5.54 1.94 -5.26
CA GLY A 30 -6.79 1.86 -4.49
C GLY A 30 -6.57 2.23 -3.02
N ILE A 31 -5.54 1.67 -2.38
CA ILE A 31 -5.23 1.93 -0.98
C ILE A 31 -4.94 3.42 -0.73
N LEU A 32 -4.06 4.02 -1.55
CA LEU A 32 -3.68 5.42 -1.41
C LEU A 32 -4.86 6.37 -1.69
N ASN A 33 -5.69 6.07 -2.69
CA ASN A 33 -6.88 6.87 -2.99
C ASN A 33 -7.87 6.85 -1.82
N ILE A 34 -8.16 5.67 -1.26
CA ILE A 34 -9.11 5.55 -0.15
C ILE A 34 -8.52 6.24 1.10
N HIS A 35 -7.20 6.11 1.36
CA HIS A 35 -6.54 6.83 2.45
C HIS A 35 -6.67 8.36 2.31
N HIS A 36 -6.40 8.92 1.13
CA HIS A 36 -6.57 10.36 0.88
C HIS A 36 -8.03 10.82 1.06
N LEU A 37 -8.99 10.04 0.58
CA LEU A 37 -10.42 10.33 0.75
C LEU A 37 -10.83 10.32 2.24
N ALA A 38 -10.35 9.35 3.02
CA ALA A 38 -10.65 9.27 4.45
C ALA A 38 -10.04 10.42 5.25
N GLN A 39 -8.82 10.87 4.88
CA GLN A 39 -8.22 12.06 5.49
C GLN A 39 -9.04 13.31 5.19
N HIS A 40 -9.49 13.49 3.94
CA HIS A 40 -10.32 14.63 3.56
C HIS A 40 -11.68 14.63 4.28
N ASN A 41 -12.37 13.48 4.31
CA ASN A 41 -13.69 13.35 4.97
C ASN A 41 -13.60 13.57 6.49
N THR A 42 -12.53 13.10 7.13
CA THR A 42 -12.31 13.31 8.57
C THR A 42 -12.12 14.79 8.90
N GLN A 43 -11.41 15.55 8.05
CA GLN A 43 -11.22 17.00 8.24
C GLN A 43 -12.53 17.78 8.11
N THR A 44 -13.44 17.38 7.22
CA THR A 44 -14.73 18.06 7.02
C THR A 44 -15.70 17.84 8.18
N ILE A 45 -15.79 16.61 8.71
CA ILE A 45 -16.79 16.24 9.72
C ILE A 45 -16.40 16.74 11.12
N LEU A 46 -15.10 16.78 11.46
CA LEU A 46 -14.62 17.29 12.75
C LEU A 46 -14.90 18.78 12.96
N LYS A 47 -15.06 19.56 11.89
CA LYS A 47 -15.43 20.98 11.99
C LYS A 47 -16.89 21.22 12.38
N HIS A 48 -17.77 20.22 12.24
CA HIS A 48 -19.22 20.45 12.32
C HIS A 48 -19.94 19.71 13.46
N HIS A 49 -19.40 18.65 14.05
CA HIS A 49 -20.13 17.89 15.07
C HIS A 49 -19.26 17.41 16.25
N ARG A 50 -19.50 17.99 17.44
CA ARG A 50 -19.11 17.42 18.75
C ARG A 50 -20.31 16.70 19.34
N PHE A 51 -20.43 15.39 19.15
CA PHE A 51 -21.40 14.58 19.91
C PHE A 51 -20.77 13.27 20.37
N ALA A 52 -20.94 12.98 21.65
CA ALA A 52 -20.48 11.78 22.32
C ALA A 52 -21.57 10.71 22.28
N PHE A 53 -21.34 9.63 21.52
CA PHE A 53 -22.12 8.40 21.64
C PHE A 53 -21.22 7.18 21.42
N THR A 54 -21.28 6.24 22.37
CA THR A 54 -20.64 4.92 22.31
C THR A 54 -21.41 4.06 21.30
N LEU A 55 -20.94 4.02 20.05
CA LEU A 55 -21.63 3.33 18.96
C LEU A 55 -20.73 2.26 18.33
N LYS A 56 -21.36 1.25 17.72
CA LYS A 56 -20.67 0.06 17.18
C LYS A 56 -19.68 0.46 16.08
N ARG A 57 -18.40 0.15 16.30
CA ARG A 57 -17.33 0.30 15.33
C ARG A 57 -17.38 -0.86 14.34
N ILE A 58 -17.53 -0.57 13.06
CA ILE A 58 -17.36 -1.57 12.00
C ILE A 58 -15.90 -1.56 11.58
N MET A 59 -15.25 -2.72 11.65
CA MET A 59 -13.86 -2.90 11.23
C MET A 59 -13.79 -3.89 10.06
N HIS A 60 -13.06 -3.52 9.02
CA HIS A 60 -12.70 -4.38 7.91
C HIS A 60 -11.19 -4.36 7.77
N TYR A 61 -10.58 -5.52 7.57
CA TYR A 61 -9.15 -5.63 7.26
C TYR A 61 -8.95 -6.29 5.90
N ARG A 62 -7.94 -5.83 5.18
CA ARG A 62 -7.41 -6.48 3.97
C ARG A 62 -5.90 -6.61 4.12
N ILE A 63 -5.36 -7.72 3.64
CA ILE A 63 -3.93 -7.97 3.62
C ILE A 63 -3.56 -8.26 2.17
N PHE A 64 -2.59 -7.51 1.67
CA PHE A 64 -1.99 -7.70 0.36
C PHE A 64 -0.57 -8.21 0.57
N GLN A 65 -0.18 -9.24 -0.17
CA GLN A 65 1.14 -9.85 -0.05
C GLN A 65 1.73 -10.01 -1.43
N TYR A 66 2.95 -9.48 -1.60
CA TYR A 66 3.69 -9.53 -2.85
C TYR A 66 5.07 -10.09 -2.58
N ARG A 67 5.49 -11.03 -3.42
CA ARG A 67 6.83 -11.61 -3.39
C ARG A 67 7.46 -11.52 -4.77
N ASN A 68 8.69 -11.05 -4.84
CA ASN A 68 9.45 -11.00 -6.08
C ASN A 68 10.26 -12.29 -6.29
N VAL A 69 10.91 -12.43 -7.45
CA VAL A 69 11.72 -13.62 -7.76
C VAL A 69 12.95 -13.78 -6.86
N CYS A 70 13.40 -12.70 -6.21
CA CYS A 70 14.50 -12.70 -5.25
C CYS A 70 14.06 -13.03 -3.82
N ASN A 71 12.82 -13.52 -3.62
CA ASN A 71 12.22 -13.80 -2.32
C ASN A 71 12.09 -12.58 -1.39
N LYS A 72 12.14 -11.38 -1.95
CA LYS A 72 11.81 -10.16 -1.22
C LYS A 72 10.30 -10.06 -1.09
N GLU A 73 9.83 -9.67 0.08
CA GLU A 73 8.42 -9.68 0.41
C GLU A 73 7.93 -8.32 0.87
N LEU A 74 6.77 -7.92 0.33
CA LEU A 74 6.01 -6.77 0.78
C LEU A 74 4.65 -7.24 1.28
N ILE A 75 4.33 -6.91 2.52
CA ILE A 75 3.02 -7.13 3.11
C ILE A 75 2.40 -5.77 3.41
N VAL A 76 1.19 -5.53 2.91
CA VAL A 76 0.43 -4.31 3.20
C VAL A 76 -0.86 -4.71 3.88
N LYS A 77 -1.01 -4.34 5.16
CA LYS A 77 -2.24 -4.50 5.91
C LYS A 77 -2.99 -3.18 5.94
N VAL A 78 -4.22 -3.21 5.45
CA VAL A 78 -5.14 -2.08 5.47
C VAL A 78 -6.25 -2.39 6.44
N GLN A 79 -6.40 -1.54 7.45
CA GLN A 79 -7.48 -1.59 8.41
C GLN A 79 -8.38 -0.39 8.16
N TYR A 80 -9.58 -0.67 7.67
CA TYR A 80 -10.65 0.30 7.54
C TYR A 80 -11.54 0.20 8.76
N SER A 81 -11.72 1.31 9.46
CA SER A 81 -12.69 1.40 10.54
C SER A 81 -13.64 2.56 10.30
N ARG A 82 -14.94 2.23 10.32
CA ARG A 82 -16.00 3.22 10.14
C ARG A 82 -16.75 3.38 11.45
N HIS A 83 -16.82 4.63 11.87
CA HIS A 83 -17.77 5.15 12.83
C HIS A 83 -18.75 6.06 12.08
N LEU A 84 -19.96 6.25 12.60
CA LEU A 84 -21.04 7.05 11.95
C LEU A 84 -20.59 8.42 11.41
N PHE A 85 -19.56 9.03 12.03
CA PHE A 85 -19.06 10.37 11.70
C PHE A 85 -17.55 10.39 11.38
N ARG A 86 -16.89 9.23 11.36
CA ARG A 86 -15.43 9.19 11.15
C ARG A 86 -15.04 7.90 10.45
N GLU A 87 -14.39 8.05 9.32
CA GLU A 87 -13.72 6.96 8.61
C GLU A 87 -12.24 7.05 8.93
N GLU A 88 -11.70 6.02 9.55
CA GLU A 88 -10.29 5.94 9.89
C GLU A 88 -9.68 4.77 9.13
N ILE A 89 -8.63 5.07 8.39
CA ILE A 89 -7.87 4.10 7.62
C ILE A 89 -6.47 4.06 8.18
N GLN A 90 -6.10 2.89 8.67
CA GLN A 90 -4.76 2.61 9.11
C GLN A 90 -4.10 1.68 8.09
N ILE A 91 -2.96 2.11 7.57
CA ILE A 91 -2.13 1.32 6.66
C ILE A 91 -0.85 0.97 7.42
N ASN A 92 -0.60 -0.31 7.58
CA ASN A 92 0.66 -0.82 8.09
C ASN A 92 1.31 -1.63 6.97
N ALA A 93 2.57 -1.37 6.68
CA ALA A 93 3.30 -2.07 5.64
C ALA A 93 4.64 -2.57 6.16
N TRP A 94 5.03 -3.73 5.65
CA TRP A 94 6.30 -4.38 5.97
C TRP A 94 7.01 -4.79 4.69
N TYR A 95 8.27 -4.39 4.56
CA TYR A 95 9.16 -4.83 3.50
C TYR A 95 10.30 -5.64 4.12
N ASP A 96 10.43 -6.91 3.74
CA ASP A 96 11.41 -7.84 4.33
C ASP A 96 11.42 -7.81 5.87
N PHE A 97 10.24 -7.89 6.50
CA PHE A 97 10.06 -7.82 7.96
C PHE A 97 10.45 -6.48 8.62
N HIS A 98 10.72 -5.45 7.84
CA HIS A 98 10.93 -4.09 8.34
C HIS A 98 9.67 -3.25 8.13
N ASP A 99 9.24 -2.53 9.18
CA ASP A 99 8.17 -1.53 9.06
C ASP A 99 8.55 -0.47 8.02
N VAL A 100 7.65 -0.20 7.09
CA VAL A 100 7.79 0.87 6.09
C VAL A 100 6.61 1.84 6.19
N ASP A 101 6.89 3.10 5.89
CA ASP A 101 5.91 4.17 5.97
C ASP A 101 5.08 4.30 4.68
N LEU A 102 4.13 5.24 4.70
CA LEU A 102 3.28 5.52 3.55
C LEU A 102 4.10 6.08 2.37
N THR A 103 5.13 6.88 2.65
CA THR A 103 6.01 7.47 1.65
C THR A 103 6.75 6.40 0.86
N PHE A 104 7.16 5.30 1.49
CA PHE A 104 7.68 4.13 0.80
C PHE A 104 6.68 3.55 -0.21
N LEU A 105 5.40 3.43 0.17
CA LEU A 105 4.36 2.91 -0.73
C LEU A 105 4.08 3.87 -1.90
N GLU A 106 4.16 5.17 -1.68
CA GLU A 106 4.02 6.20 -2.72
C GLU A 106 5.17 6.12 -3.74
N MET A 107 6.43 6.08 -3.26
CA MET A 107 7.60 5.91 -4.11
C MET A 107 7.57 4.59 -4.90
N LEU A 108 7.06 3.53 -4.28
CA LEU A 108 6.89 2.22 -4.90
C LEU A 108 5.85 2.24 -6.01
N LEU A 109 4.72 2.91 -5.80
CA LEU A 109 3.72 3.10 -6.84
C LEU A 109 4.27 3.93 -8.01
N GLU A 110 4.99 5.02 -7.73
CA GLU A 110 5.65 5.84 -8.75
C GLU A 110 6.66 5.02 -9.56
N SER A 111 7.46 4.18 -8.88
CA SER A 111 8.40 3.28 -9.54
C SER A 111 7.68 2.26 -10.44
N ILE A 112 6.56 1.69 -10.00
CA ILE A 112 5.77 0.77 -10.83
C ILE A 112 5.20 1.47 -12.08
N GLN A 113 4.82 2.75 -11.96
CA GLN A 113 4.26 3.53 -13.07
C GLN A 113 5.32 3.98 -14.08
N THR A 114 6.55 4.23 -13.63
CA THR A 114 7.64 4.72 -14.47
C THR A 114 8.43 3.62 -15.16
N LEU A 115 8.52 2.42 -14.56
CA LEU A 115 9.21 1.30 -15.17
C LEU A 115 8.37 0.64 -16.29
N PRO A 116 8.94 0.40 -17.48
CA PRO A 116 8.24 -0.28 -18.56
C PRO A 116 7.83 -1.69 -18.15
N LEU A 117 6.65 -2.12 -18.61
CA LEU A 117 6.09 -3.47 -18.41
C LEU A 117 6.87 -4.56 -19.16
N THR A 118 8.02 -4.24 -19.74
CA THR A 118 8.84 -5.19 -20.47
C THR A 118 9.24 -6.34 -19.54
N PRO A 119 9.07 -7.59 -19.98
CA PRO A 119 9.57 -8.72 -19.21
C PRO A 119 11.07 -8.53 -19.05
N SER A 120 11.52 -8.55 -17.79
CA SER A 120 12.93 -8.73 -17.50
C SER A 120 13.34 -10.04 -18.17
N SER A 121 14.26 -9.98 -19.13
CA SER A 121 14.81 -11.11 -19.90
C SER A 121 15.47 -12.19 -19.03
N TYR A 122 15.47 -12.02 -17.71
CA TYR A 122 15.88 -13.01 -16.73
C TYR A 122 14.86 -14.14 -16.52
N LEU A 123 13.62 -14.00 -17.01
CA LEU A 123 12.63 -15.09 -16.94
C LEU A 123 12.76 -16.15 -18.06
N ASP A 124 13.62 -15.93 -19.05
CA ASP A 124 13.87 -16.91 -20.13
C ASP A 124 14.84 -18.04 -19.71
N TYR A 125 15.34 -18.05 -18.47
CA TYR A 125 16.24 -19.10 -17.95
C TYR A 125 15.60 -20.04 -16.91
N ALA A 126 14.30 -19.92 -16.66
CA ALA A 126 13.58 -20.75 -15.70
C ALA A 126 12.57 -21.71 -16.35
N SER A 127 12.83 -22.16 -17.57
CA SER A 127 12.09 -23.25 -18.23
C SER A 127 13.04 -24.13 -19.04
#